data_AF-A0A830GWT4-F1
#
_entry.id   AF-A0A830GWT4-F1
#
_cell.length_a   1.000
_cell.length_b   1.000
_cell.length_c   1.000
_cell.angle_alpha   90.00
_cell.angle_beta   90.00
_cell.angle_gamma   90.00
#
_symmetry.space_group_name_H-M   'P 1'
#
loop_
_entity.id
_entity.type
_entity.pdbx_description
1 polymer ?
#
loop_
_entity_poly.entity_id
_entity_poly.type
_entity_poly.pdbx_seq_one_letter_code
_entity_poly.pdbx_strand_id
1 'polypeptide(L)'
;MDEPVRTIMDEVGRHVYNKAYLTLLTARGEASKWRLRRVNGRVQFSDRYEAEFFAETVMDALHDGFLVMVLRSFTGERRSGRIIKELRAYRVTRRGGIVISKVPMDELITSMNVNSMTGELMQPEPFVKYCVDDECISSDEIDERDLEVYIRNIKKWIN
;
A
#
# COMPACT_ATOMS: atom_id res chain seq x y z
N MET A 1 5.65 4.76 -21.52
CA MET A 1 4.95 4.33 -20.29
C MET A 1 3.48 4.42 -20.56
N ASP A 2 2.78 3.29 -20.50
CA ASP A 2 1.34 3.20 -20.79
C ASP A 2 0.53 4.07 -19.84
N GLU A 3 -0.62 4.57 -20.33
CA GLU A 3 -1.50 5.46 -19.56
C GLU A 3 -1.91 4.86 -18.20
N PRO A 4 -2.27 3.56 -18.08
CA PRO A 4 -2.51 2.93 -16.78
C PRO A 4 -1.37 3.05 -15.78
N VAL A 5 -0.16 2.74 -16.23
CA VAL A 5 1.05 2.75 -15.41
C VAL A 5 1.35 4.17 -14.96
N ARG A 6 1.19 5.15 -15.86
CA ARG A 6 1.34 6.58 -15.51
C ARG A 6 0.35 7.00 -14.43
N THR A 7 -0.94 6.68 -14.58
CA THR A 7 -1.98 7.04 -13.61
C THR A 7 -1.69 6.43 -12.23
N ILE A 8 -1.25 5.16 -12.19
CA ILE A 8 -0.83 4.50 -10.95
C ILE A 8 0.38 5.22 -10.32
N MET A 9 1.40 5.51 -11.11
CA MET A 9 2.62 6.17 -10.63
C MET A 9 2.38 7.61 -10.18
N ASP A 10 1.44 8.32 -10.79
CA ASP A 10 1.03 9.66 -10.38
C ASP A 10 0.31 9.61 -9.01
N GLU A 11 -0.60 8.66 -8.81
CA GLU A 11 -1.32 8.49 -7.54
C GLU A 11 -0.37 8.07 -6.41
N VAL A 12 0.35 6.96 -6.59
CA VAL A 12 1.32 6.46 -5.62
C VAL A 12 2.41 7.50 -5.36
N GLY A 13 2.83 8.20 -6.42
CA GLY A 13 3.92 9.15 -6.36
C GLY A 13 3.66 10.31 -5.42
N ARG A 14 2.41 10.79 -5.28
CA ARG A 14 2.04 11.87 -4.35
C ARG A 14 2.44 11.58 -2.90
N HIS A 15 2.51 10.31 -2.54
CA HIS A 15 2.80 9.86 -1.17
C HIS A 15 4.21 9.32 -0.98
N VAL A 16 5.08 9.41 -1.99
CA VAL A 16 6.51 9.07 -1.86
C VAL A 16 7.29 10.32 -1.46
N TYR A 17 7.72 10.41 -0.20
CA TYR A 17 8.45 11.59 0.31
C TYR A 17 9.91 11.59 -0.11
N ASN A 18 10.61 10.49 0.12
CA ASN A 18 12.03 10.35 -0.19
C ASN A 18 12.35 8.96 -0.75
N LYS A 19 12.07 7.92 0.05
CA LYS A 19 12.19 6.52 -0.35
C LYS A 19 10.89 5.81 -0.03
N ALA A 20 10.55 4.80 -0.81
CA ALA A 20 9.41 3.94 -0.53
C ALA A 20 9.62 2.52 -1.06
N TYR A 21 8.89 1.58 -0.47
CA TYR A 21 8.67 0.26 -1.05
C TYR A 21 7.23 0.17 -1.52
N LEU A 22 7.03 -0.27 -2.75
CA LEU A 22 5.72 -0.57 -3.30
C LEU A 22 5.63 -2.09 -3.47
N THR A 23 4.75 -2.72 -2.70
CA THR A 23 4.45 -4.14 -2.85
C THR A 23 3.22 -4.28 -3.72
N LEU A 24 3.27 -5.19 -4.69
CA LEU A 24 2.15 -5.57 -5.54
C LEU A 24 1.68 -6.97 -5.16
N LEU A 25 0.37 -7.19 -5.19
CA LEU A 25 -0.26 -8.51 -5.10
C LEU A 25 -1.25 -8.65 -6.25
N THR A 26 -1.04 -9.65 -7.11
CA THR A 26 -1.87 -9.89 -8.30
C THR A 26 -3.10 -10.73 -7.95
N ALA A 27 -4.09 -10.76 -8.84
CA ALA A 27 -5.26 -11.64 -8.70
C ALA A 27 -4.89 -13.14 -8.66
N ARG A 28 -3.71 -13.51 -9.16
CA ARG A 28 -3.16 -14.88 -9.09
C ARG A 28 -2.47 -15.21 -7.76
N GLY A 29 -2.39 -14.24 -6.84
CA GLY A 29 -1.70 -14.39 -5.56
C GLY A 29 -0.19 -14.18 -5.62
N GLU A 30 0.34 -13.68 -6.73
CA GLU A 30 1.78 -13.40 -6.89
C GLU A 30 2.13 -12.07 -6.25
N ALA A 31 3.23 -12.03 -5.49
CA ALA A 31 3.71 -10.83 -4.82
C ALA A 31 5.05 -10.36 -5.37
N SER A 32 5.17 -9.06 -5.65
CA SER A 32 6.43 -8.43 -6.06
C SER A 32 6.68 -7.14 -5.30
N LYS A 33 7.94 -6.71 -5.20
CA LYS A 33 8.35 -5.54 -4.40
C LYS A 33 9.27 -4.64 -5.20
N TRP A 34 8.91 -3.36 -5.24
CA TRP A 34 9.58 -2.32 -6.01
C TRP A 34 10.14 -1.23 -5.09
N ARG A 35 11.32 -0.69 -5.44
CA ARG A 35 11.97 0.37 -4.66
C ARG A 35 11.82 1.70 -5.37
N LEU A 36 11.09 2.61 -4.75
CA LEU A 36 10.85 3.95 -5.26
C LEU A 36 11.71 4.97 -4.52
N ARG A 37 12.13 6.00 -5.24
CA ARG A 37 12.81 7.17 -4.68
C ARG A 37 12.31 8.46 -5.34
N ARG A 38 12.27 9.53 -4.57
CA ARG A 38 12.01 10.87 -5.09
C ARG A 38 13.34 11.56 -5.38
N VAL A 39 13.55 11.95 -6.64
CA VAL A 39 14.75 12.66 -7.11
C VAL A 39 14.27 13.85 -7.93
N ASN A 40 14.75 15.06 -7.60
CA ASN A 40 14.38 16.32 -8.27
C ASN A 40 12.86 16.49 -8.42
N GLY A 41 12.11 16.17 -7.36
CA GLY A 41 10.65 16.30 -7.35
C GLY A 41 9.90 15.27 -8.19
N ARG A 42 10.56 14.22 -8.70
CA ARG A 42 9.92 13.13 -9.46
C ARG A 42 10.16 11.78 -8.79
N VAL A 43 9.16 10.91 -8.84
CA VAL A 43 9.27 9.54 -8.36
C VAL A 43 9.84 8.68 -9.47
N GLN A 44 10.85 7.89 -9.13
CA GLN A 44 11.52 6.98 -10.03
C GLN A 44 11.82 5.66 -9.31
N PHE A 45 11.92 4.60 -10.09
CA PHE A 45 12.46 3.33 -9.63
C PHE A 45 13.94 3.49 -9.27
N SER A 46 14.42 2.59 -8.42
CA SER A 46 15.82 2.62 -8.00
C SER A 46 16.73 2.13 -9.12
N ASP A 47 16.24 1.17 -9.90
CA ASP A 47 16.85 0.66 -11.13
C ASP A 47 15.99 1.02 -12.36
N ARG A 48 16.63 1.21 -13.52
CA ARG A 48 15.94 1.46 -14.79
C ARG A 48 15.26 0.19 -15.31
N TYR A 49 15.88 -0.98 -15.12
CA TYR A 49 15.27 -2.26 -15.50
C TYR A 49 13.98 -2.51 -14.72
N GLU A 50 13.91 -2.05 -13.47
CA GLU A 50 12.71 -2.17 -12.65
C GLU A 50 11.48 -1.48 -13.28
N ALA A 51 11.67 -0.39 -14.03
CA ALA A 51 10.55 0.37 -14.59
C ALA A 51 9.83 -0.39 -15.72
N GLU A 52 10.57 -1.13 -16.55
CA GLU A 52 10.00 -1.90 -17.67
C GLU A 52 9.23 -3.12 -17.14
N PHE A 53 9.86 -3.91 -16.27
CA PHE A 53 9.19 -5.06 -15.63
C PHE A 53 7.98 -4.66 -14.77
N PHE A 54 8.02 -3.47 -14.14
CA PHE A 54 6.86 -2.97 -13.40
C PHE A 54 5.66 -2.75 -14.31
N ALA A 55 5.86 -2.15 -15.49
CA ALA A 55 4.78 -1.90 -16.44
C ALA A 55 4.14 -3.20 -16.91
N GLU A 56 4.94 -4.19 -17.27
CA GLU A 56 4.47 -5.54 -17.65
C GLU A 56 3.67 -6.18 -16.52
N THR A 57 4.23 -6.21 -15.30
CA THR A 57 3.57 -6.78 -14.11
C THR A 57 2.21 -6.14 -13.85
N VAL A 58 2.12 -4.81 -13.95
CA VAL A 58 0.87 -4.08 -13.74
C VAL A 58 -0.15 -4.41 -14.82
N MET A 59 0.27 -4.43 -16.09
CA MET A 59 -0.64 -4.68 -17.21
C MET A 59 -1.18 -6.10 -17.18
N ASP A 60 -0.35 -7.09 -16.87
CA ASP A 60 -0.75 -8.49 -16.72
C ASP A 60 -1.73 -8.66 -15.56
N ALA A 61 -1.42 -8.11 -14.38
CA ALA A 61 -2.30 -8.19 -13.21
C ALA A 61 -3.68 -7.56 -13.47
N LEU A 62 -3.72 -6.44 -14.20
CA LEU A 62 -4.96 -5.77 -14.56
C LEU A 62 -5.75 -6.49 -15.66
N HIS A 63 -5.08 -7.27 -16.51
CA HIS A 63 -5.73 -8.16 -17.45
C HIS A 63 -6.43 -9.32 -16.72
N ASP A 64 -5.78 -9.86 -15.69
CA ASP A 64 -6.33 -10.95 -14.88
C ASP A 64 -7.44 -10.52 -13.91
N GLY A 65 -7.56 -9.22 -13.66
CA GLY A 65 -8.75 -8.61 -13.06
C GLY A 65 -8.47 -7.50 -12.08
N PHE A 66 -7.54 -7.70 -11.14
CA PHE A 66 -7.17 -6.68 -10.15
C PHE A 66 -5.71 -6.77 -9.71
N LEU A 67 -5.26 -5.64 -9.16
CA LEU A 67 -3.96 -5.47 -8.55
C LEU A 67 -4.16 -4.81 -7.18
N VAL A 68 -3.66 -5.42 -6.11
CA VAL A 68 -3.53 -4.76 -4.81
C VAL A 68 -2.13 -4.18 -4.70
N MET A 69 -2.02 -2.96 -4.21
CA MET A 69 -0.76 -2.25 -4.02
C MET A 69 -0.66 -1.77 -2.59
N VAL A 70 0.46 -2.05 -1.93
CA VAL A 70 0.77 -1.52 -0.60
C VAL A 70 2.01 -0.64 -0.72
N LEU A 71 1.81 0.66 -0.53
CA LEU A 71 2.89 1.65 -0.49
C LEU A 71 3.36 1.84 0.95
N ARG A 72 4.66 1.65 1.17
CA ARG A 72 5.36 1.95 2.41
C ARG A 72 6.36 3.07 2.19
N SER A 73 6.00 4.28 2.59
CA SER A 73 6.77 5.49 2.35
C SER A 73 7.57 5.92 3.58
N PHE A 74 8.87 6.17 3.44
CA PHE A 74 9.70 6.72 4.51
C PHE A 74 9.53 8.23 4.55
N THR A 75 8.93 8.72 5.64
CA THR A 75 8.69 10.15 5.85
C THR A 75 9.96 10.87 6.29
N GLY A 76 9.89 12.21 6.38
CA GLY A 76 10.90 13.01 7.08
C GLY A 76 10.73 13.03 8.60
N GLU A 77 9.59 12.55 9.11
CA GLU A 77 9.26 12.58 10.53
C GLU A 77 10.03 11.48 11.29
N ARG A 78 10.42 11.81 12.52
CA ARG A 78 11.09 10.88 13.43
C ARG A 78 10.41 10.83 14.78
N ARG A 79 10.36 9.63 15.36
CA ARG A 79 9.95 9.39 16.73
C ARG A 79 10.98 8.50 17.40
N SER A 80 11.47 8.91 18.56
CA SER A 80 12.54 8.20 19.31
C SER A 80 13.76 7.86 18.43
N GLY A 81 14.16 8.80 17.57
CA GLY A 81 15.28 8.64 16.64
C GLY A 81 15.02 7.77 15.39
N ARG A 82 13.89 7.06 15.33
CA ARG A 82 13.49 6.19 14.20
C ARG A 82 12.61 6.95 13.22
N ILE A 83 12.76 6.65 11.92
CA ILE A 83 11.94 7.25 10.85
C ILE A 83 10.55 6.64 10.88
N ILE A 84 9.53 7.48 10.81
CA ILE A 84 8.13 7.04 10.67
C ILE A 84 7.86 6.67 9.21
N LYS A 85 7.17 5.54 9.02
CA LYS A 85 6.71 5.08 7.71
C LYS A 85 5.22 5.32 7.57
N GLU A 86 4.77 5.78 6.41
CA GLU A 86 3.36 5.77 6.05
C GLU A 86 3.04 4.52 5.24
N LEU A 87 2.01 3.79 5.67
CA LEU A 87 1.40 2.69 4.94
C LEU A 87 0.10 3.16 4.30
N ARG A 88 -0.03 2.91 3.00
CA ARG A 88 -1.25 3.14 2.21
C ARG A 88 -1.48 1.90 1.36
N ALA A 89 -2.73 1.50 1.17
CA ALA A 89 -3.05 0.43 0.26
C ALA A 89 -4.13 0.84 -0.74
N TYR A 90 -4.04 0.26 -1.93
CA TYR A 90 -4.91 0.53 -3.06
C TYR A 90 -5.33 -0.79 -3.70
N ARG A 91 -6.56 -0.84 -4.17
CA ARG A 91 -7.04 -1.86 -5.10
C ARG A 91 -7.26 -1.20 -6.46
N VAL A 92 -6.58 -1.71 -7.47
CA VAL A 92 -6.66 -1.22 -8.85
C VAL A 92 -7.38 -2.23 -9.70
N THR A 93 -8.31 -1.76 -10.53
CA THR A 93 -9.03 -2.58 -11.51
C THR A 93 -9.10 -1.85 -12.85
N ARG A 94 -9.37 -2.61 -13.91
CA ARG A 94 -9.60 -2.06 -15.26
C ARG A 94 -11.05 -2.27 -15.69
N ARG A 95 -11.82 -1.19 -15.82
CA ARG A 95 -13.24 -1.20 -16.25
C ARG A 95 -13.50 -0.07 -17.24
N GLY A 96 -13.18 -0.27 -18.52
CA GLY A 96 -13.20 0.81 -19.53
C GLY A 96 -12.16 1.92 -19.32
N GLY A 97 -11.35 1.80 -18.27
CA GLY A 97 -10.34 2.72 -17.79
C GLY A 97 -9.75 2.19 -16.47
N ILE A 98 -8.74 2.85 -15.93
CA ILE A 98 -8.18 2.49 -14.62
C ILE A 98 -9.00 3.10 -13.49
N VAL A 99 -9.36 2.25 -12.54
CA VAL A 99 -10.02 2.65 -11.28
C VAL A 99 -9.07 2.30 -10.14
N ILE A 100 -8.64 3.31 -9.39
CA ILE A 100 -7.82 3.16 -8.18
C ILE A 100 -8.73 3.42 -6.97
N SER A 101 -9.01 2.38 -6.20
CA SER A 101 -9.77 2.46 -4.96
C SER A 101 -8.81 2.41 -3.77
N LYS A 102 -8.91 3.36 -2.85
CA LYS A 102 -8.14 3.34 -1.60
C LYS A 102 -8.74 2.28 -0.68
N VAL A 103 -7.88 1.48 -0.05
CA VAL A 103 -8.33 0.50 0.95
C VAL A 103 -8.78 1.26 2.20
N PRO A 104 -9.99 1.02 2.71
CA PRO A 104 -10.48 1.65 3.94
C PRO A 104 -9.53 1.47 5.12
N MET A 105 -9.58 2.41 6.08
CA MET A 105 -8.63 2.45 7.20
C MET A 105 -8.68 1.17 8.06
N ASP A 106 -9.88 0.69 8.37
CA ASP A 106 -10.09 -0.53 9.15
C ASP A 106 -9.56 -1.78 8.44
N GLU A 107 -9.82 -1.91 7.13
CA GLU A 107 -9.30 -2.99 6.28
C GLU A 107 -7.77 -2.92 6.16
N LEU A 108 -7.20 -1.73 6.01
CA LEU A 108 -5.76 -1.52 5.95
C LEU A 108 -5.09 -1.90 7.27
N ILE A 109 -5.58 -1.41 8.40
CA ILE A 109 -5.03 -1.73 9.73
C ILE A 109 -5.14 -3.23 9.97
N THR A 110 -6.30 -3.83 9.72
CA THR A 110 -6.52 -5.26 9.99
C THR A 110 -5.62 -6.12 9.10
N SER A 111 -5.61 -5.89 7.79
CA SER A 111 -4.86 -6.71 6.83
C SER A 111 -3.35 -6.67 7.07
N MET A 112 -2.85 -5.58 7.64
CA MET A 112 -1.43 -5.43 7.96
C MET A 112 -1.03 -6.01 9.33
N ASN A 113 -2.01 -6.35 10.17
CA ASN A 113 -1.82 -6.78 11.56
C ASN A 113 -2.48 -8.13 11.85
N VAL A 114 -2.65 -8.96 10.83
CA VAL A 114 -3.10 -10.35 10.97
C VAL A 114 -2.03 -11.27 10.40
N ASN A 115 -1.68 -12.32 11.13
CA ASN A 115 -0.79 -13.35 10.64
C ASN A 115 -1.48 -14.11 9.50
N SER A 116 -0.90 -14.08 8.30
CA SER A 116 -1.51 -14.70 7.12
C SER A 116 -1.58 -16.23 7.19
N MET A 117 -0.80 -16.88 8.05
CA MET A 117 -0.81 -18.33 8.22
C MET A 117 -1.78 -18.78 9.32
N THR A 118 -1.83 -18.07 10.45
CA THR A 118 -2.61 -18.48 11.61
C THR A 118 -3.95 -17.74 11.75
N GLY A 119 -4.09 -16.58 11.09
CA GLY A 119 -5.22 -15.69 11.26
C GLY A 119 -5.22 -14.91 12.58
N GLU A 120 -4.18 -15.07 13.40
CA GLU A 120 -4.05 -14.39 14.69
C GLU A 120 -3.70 -12.92 14.54
N LEU A 121 -4.18 -12.11 15.50
CA LEU A 121 -3.81 -10.70 15.59
C LEU A 121 -2.33 -10.55 15.92
N MET A 122 -1.69 -9.60 15.24
CA MET A 122 -0.34 -9.17 15.50
C MET A 122 -0.35 -7.74 16.01
N GLN A 123 0.62 -7.41 16.87
CA GLN A 123 0.82 -6.04 17.30
C GLN A 123 1.20 -5.16 16.10
N PRO A 124 0.68 -3.91 16.03
CA PRO A 124 1.06 -2.96 15.02
C PRO A 124 2.57 -2.77 14.93
N GLU A 125 3.08 -2.74 13.69
CA GLU A 125 4.50 -2.50 13.47
C GLU A 125 4.89 -1.12 14.04
N PRO A 126 5.96 -1.01 14.84
CA PRO A 126 6.34 0.27 15.42
C PRO A 126 6.80 1.28 14.36
N PHE A 127 6.57 2.55 14.66
CA PHE A 127 6.93 3.70 13.82
C PHE A 127 6.25 3.67 12.45
N VAL A 128 4.97 3.31 12.44
CA VAL A 128 4.12 3.26 11.25
C VAL A 128 2.88 4.12 11.46
N LYS A 129 2.44 4.80 10.41
CA LYS A 129 1.12 5.42 10.31
C LYS A 129 0.35 4.73 9.18
N TYR A 130 -0.89 4.33 9.44
CA TYR A 130 -1.81 3.82 8.43
C TYR A 130 -2.59 5.02 7.90
N CYS A 131 -2.61 5.22 6.58
CA CYS A 131 -3.17 6.43 5.99
C CYS A 131 -4.13 6.13 4.86
N VAL A 132 -5.23 6.88 4.83
CA VAL A 132 -6.22 6.91 3.74
C VAL A 132 -6.53 8.38 3.49
N ASP A 133 -6.35 8.83 2.25
CA ASP A 133 -6.42 10.27 1.93
C ASP A 133 -5.50 11.11 2.84
N ASP A 134 -6.04 12.12 3.51
CA ASP A 134 -5.32 12.99 4.43
C ASP A 134 -5.43 12.52 5.90
N GLU A 135 -6.18 11.44 6.16
CA GLU A 135 -6.33 10.86 7.49
C GLU A 135 -5.27 9.79 7.74
N CYS A 136 -4.65 9.84 8.91
CA CYS A 136 -3.64 8.87 9.33
C CYS A 136 -3.84 8.49 10.81
N ILE A 137 -3.72 7.20 11.11
CA ILE A 137 -3.70 6.66 12.48
C ILE A 137 -2.31 6.10 12.76
N SER A 138 -1.71 6.53 13.87
CA SER A 138 -0.39 6.05 14.28
C SER A 138 -0.47 4.67 14.94
N SER A 139 0.54 3.83 14.71
CA SER A 139 0.58 2.45 15.23
C SER A 139 0.51 2.35 16.75
N ASP A 140 0.98 3.37 17.47
CA ASP A 140 0.94 3.47 18.94
C ASP A 140 -0.39 3.97 19.50
N GLU A 141 -1.29 4.42 18.63
CA GLU A 141 -2.67 4.77 18.99
C GLU A 141 -3.62 3.58 18.85
N ILE A 142 -3.13 2.43 18.37
CA ILE A 142 -3.91 1.21 18.12
C ILE A 142 -3.57 0.18 19.18
N ASP A 143 -4.56 -0.22 19.97
CA ASP A 143 -4.45 -1.36 20.90
C ASP A 143 -5.16 -2.62 20.36
N GLU A 144 -5.07 -3.71 21.10
CA GLU A 144 -5.67 -5.00 20.71
C GLU A 144 -7.20 -4.93 20.59
N ARG A 145 -7.87 -4.11 21.42
CA ARG A 145 -9.33 -3.94 21.37
C ARG A 145 -9.75 -3.17 20.12
N ASP A 146 -8.94 -2.21 19.69
CA ASP A 146 -9.17 -1.51 18.42
C ASP A 146 -9.10 -2.48 17.25
N LEU A 147 -8.11 -3.38 17.23
CA LEU A 147 -7.96 -4.42 16.21
C LEU A 147 -9.16 -5.36 16.15
N GLU A 148 -9.70 -5.79 17.30
CA GLU A 148 -10.92 -6.59 17.35
C GLU A 148 -12.14 -5.87 16.76
N VAL A 149 -12.27 -4.56 17.03
CA VAL A 149 -13.33 -3.73 16.47
C VAL A 149 -13.19 -3.62 14.95
N TYR A 150 -11.99 -3.38 14.43
CA TYR A 150 -11.74 -3.33 12.99
C TYR A 150 -12.06 -4.66 12.30
N ILE A 151 -11.62 -5.79 12.85
CA ILE A 151 -11.98 -7.13 12.34
C ILE A 151 -13.50 -7.31 12.31
N ARG A 152 -14.18 -6.95 13.39
CA ARG A 152 -15.64 -7.09 13.48
C ARG A 152 -16.34 -6.24 12.43
N ASN A 153 -15.87 -5.03 12.18
CA ASN A 153 -16.44 -4.15 11.18
C ASN A 153 -16.28 -4.74 9.78
N ILE A 154 -15.09 -5.21 9.40
CA ILE A 154 -14.86 -5.87 8.10
C ILE A 154 -15.78 -7.07 7.90
N LYS A 155 -15.95 -7.92 8.92
CA LYS A 155 -16.84 -9.10 8.85
C LYS A 155 -18.31 -8.74 8.60
N LYS A 156 -18.76 -7.54 8.98
CA LYS A 156 -20.12 -7.08 8.67
C LYS A 156 -20.33 -6.73 7.20
N TRP A 157 -19.25 -6.47 6.45
CA TRP A 157 -19.32 -6.17 5.02
C TRP A 157 -19.28 -7.41 4.13
N ILE A 158 -18.81 -8.54 4.68
CA ILE A 158 -18.62 -9.81 3.95
C ILE A 158 -19.85 -10.73 4.09
N ASN A 159 -20.71 -10.50 5.08
CA ASN A 159 -21.98 -11.21 5.30
C ASN A 159 -23.17 -10.35 4.84
#